data_AF-A0A2N2IYX6-F1
#
_entry.id   AF-A0A2N2IYX6-F1
#
_cell.length_a   1.000
_cell.length_b   1.000
_cell.length_c   1.000
_cell.angle_alpha   90.00
_cell.angle_beta   90.00
_cell.angle_gamma   90.00
#
_symmetry.space_group_name_H-M   'P 1'
#
loop_
_entity.id
_entity.type
_entity.pdbx_description
1 polymer ?
#
loop_
_entity_poly.entity_id
_entity_poly.type
_entity_poly.pdbx_seq_one_letter_code
_entity_poly.pdbx_strand_id
1 'polypeptide(L)'
;MWGASGSDLWAAGESGVMLRRVDGKWMPYPSATSGEIRTLWGTGPNDVWGAGTDTVRWDGQAWSKVAGAPADLLSLDGTGP
;
A
#
# COMPACT_ATOMS: atom_id res chain seq x y z
N MET A 1 5.16 5.93 -3.52
CA MET A 1 4.99 4.92 -4.60
C MET A 1 5.87 3.73 -4.26
N TRP A 2 5.38 2.52 -4.44
CA TRP A 2 6.12 1.27 -4.22
C TRP A 2 5.86 0.29 -5.36
N GLY A 3 6.82 -0.60 -5.66
CA GLY A 3 6.56 -1.73 -6.57
C GLY A 3 7.55 -2.86 -6.38
N ALA A 4 7.04 -4.10 -6.47
CA ALA A 4 7.84 -5.32 -6.43
C ALA A 4 8.44 -5.70 -7.80
N SER A 5 7.90 -5.17 -8.89
CA SER A 5 8.40 -5.36 -10.26
C SER A 5 7.86 -4.26 -11.17
N GLY A 6 8.45 -4.07 -12.36
CA GLY A 6 8.03 -3.02 -13.30
C GLY A 6 6.56 -3.08 -13.74
N SER A 7 5.87 -4.20 -13.50
CA SER A 7 4.46 -4.43 -13.84
C SER A 7 3.50 -4.34 -12.64
N ASP A 8 3.98 -4.27 -11.40
CA ASP A 8 3.13 -4.19 -10.22
C ASP A 8 3.58 -3.06 -9.29
N LEU A 9 2.96 -1.90 -9.50
CA LEU A 9 3.24 -0.66 -8.79
C LEU A 9 1.99 -0.20 -8.03
N TRP A 10 2.17 0.23 -6.80
CA TRP A 10 1.16 0.87 -5.98
C TRP A 10 1.49 2.34 -5.72
N ALA A 11 0.47 3.17 -5.78
CA ALA A 11 0.51 4.54 -5.33
C ALA A 11 -0.62 4.78 -4.33
N ALA A 12 -0.29 5.46 -3.24
CA ALA A 12 -1.25 5.88 -2.24
C ALA A 12 -1.01 7.36 -1.91
N GLY A 13 -2.04 8.01 -1.38
CA GLY A 13 -1.97 9.44 -1.09
C GLY A 13 -3.04 9.91 -0.12
N GLU A 14 -3.34 11.20 -0.21
CA GLU A 14 -4.31 11.88 0.65
C GLU A 14 -5.71 11.27 0.54
N SER A 15 -6.50 11.38 1.61
CA SER A 15 -7.87 10.88 1.68
C SER A 15 -8.02 9.37 1.38
N GLY A 16 -6.95 8.59 1.60
CA GLY A 16 -6.94 7.15 1.41
C GLY A 16 -6.93 6.70 -0.05
N VAL A 17 -6.55 7.56 -1.01
CA VAL A 17 -6.43 7.17 -2.41
C VAL A 17 -5.48 5.97 -2.54
N MET A 18 -5.93 4.93 -3.25
CA MET A 18 -5.18 3.71 -3.55
C MET A 18 -5.26 3.42 -5.05
N LEU A 19 -4.11 3.40 -5.72
CA LEU A 19 -3.99 3.09 -7.15
C LEU A 19 -3.02 1.93 -7.35
N ARG A 20 -3.36 1.00 -8.25
CA ARG A 20 -2.46 -0.04 -8.73
C ARG A 20 -2.20 0.16 -10.22
N ARG A 21 -0.96 -0.02 -10.66
CA ARG A 21 -0.60 -0.04 -12.07
C ARG A 21 -0.76 -1.46 -12.61
N VAL A 22 -1.66 -1.65 -13.56
CA VAL A 22 -1.92 -2.91 -14.27
C VAL A 22 -1.82 -2.64 -15.76
N ASP A 23 -1.00 -3.40 -16.48
CA ASP A 23 -0.76 -3.26 -17.93
C ASP A 23 -0.43 -1.82 -18.35
N GLY A 24 0.39 -1.14 -17.53
CA GLY A 24 0.82 0.24 -17.77
C GLY A 24 -0.20 1.31 -17.40
N LYS A 25 -1.43 0.95 -17.02
CA LYS A 25 -2.50 1.88 -16.63
C LYS A 25 -2.71 1.90 -15.12
N TRP A 26 -3.01 3.07 -14.57
CA TRP A 26 -3.39 3.21 -13.16
C TRP A 26 -4.89 2.93 -12.99
N MET A 27 -5.22 2.03 -12.08
CA MET A 27 -6.59 1.68 -11.71
C MET A 27 -6.85 2.00 -10.24
N PRO A 28 -7.99 2.64 -9.91
CA PRO A 28 -8.37 2.85 -8.52
C PRO A 28 -8.78 1.54 -7.85
N TYR A 29 -8.40 1.38 -6.59
CA TYR A 29 -8.82 0.28 -5.74
C TYR A 29 -9.53 0.82 -4.48
N PRO A 30 -10.57 0.13 -3.98
CA PRO A 30 -11.18 0.49 -2.71
C PRO A 30 -10.14 0.49 -1.59
N SER A 31 -10.12 1.58 -0.82
CA SER A 31 -9.26 1.72 0.34
C SER A 31 -9.99 1.25 1.60
N ALA A 32 -9.22 0.80 2.59
CA ALA A 32 -9.73 0.50 3.92
C ALA A 32 -9.72 1.73 4.85
N THR A 33 -9.27 2.88 4.37
CA THR A 33 -9.14 4.10 5.15
C THR A 33 -9.47 5.34 4.31
N SER A 34 -9.93 6.40 4.98
CA SER A 34 -10.03 7.76 4.45
C SER A 34 -8.86 8.65 4.91
N GLY A 35 -7.91 8.10 5.67
CA GLY A 35 -6.73 8.80 6.17
C GLY A 35 -5.62 8.88 5.14
N GLU A 36 -4.70 9.82 5.33
CA GLU A 36 -3.51 9.94 4.49
C GLU A 36 -2.62 8.69 4.63
N ILE A 37 -2.16 8.15 3.52
CA ILE A 37 -1.11 7.12 3.48
C ILE A 37 0.18 7.76 2.98
N ARG A 38 1.20 7.77 3.84
CA ARG A 38 2.48 8.46 3.61
C ARG A 38 3.54 7.56 3.01
N THR A 39 3.45 6.27 3.32
CA THR A 39 4.42 5.29 2.84
C THR A 39 3.72 4.02 2.37
N LEU A 40 4.34 3.36 1.41
CA LEU A 40 3.94 2.05 0.90
C LEU A 40 5.16 1.14 0.89
N TRP A 41 4.93 -0.13 1.18
CA TRP A 41 5.92 -1.20 1.07
C TRP A 41 5.25 -2.53 0.78
N GLY A 42 5.99 -3.56 0.42
CA GLY A 42 5.46 -4.90 0.32
C GLY A 42 6.56 -5.94 0.13
N THR A 43 6.15 -7.21 0.22
CA THR A 43 7.00 -8.36 -0.11
C THR A 43 6.63 -8.99 -1.46
N GLY A 44 5.48 -8.60 -2.03
CA GLY A 44 5.01 -9.11 -3.31
C GLY A 44 3.60 -8.62 -3.68
N PRO A 45 3.02 -9.14 -4.79
CA PRO A 45 1.74 -8.67 -5.33
C PRO A 45 0.51 -8.89 -4.42
N ASN A 46 0.67 -9.74 -3.41
CA ASN A 46 -0.37 -10.12 -2.45
C ASN A 46 -0.03 -9.74 -1.01
N ASP A 47 1.01 -8.94 -0.80
CA ASP A 47 1.42 -8.48 0.52
C ASP A 47 2.02 -7.09 0.41
N VAL A 48 1.14 -6.09 0.42
CA VAL A 48 1.50 -4.67 0.34
C VAL A 48 0.93 -3.98 1.57
N TRP A 49 1.70 -3.08 2.15
CA TRP A 49 1.42 -2.36 3.37
C TRP A 49 1.44 -0.87 3.05
N GLY A 50 0.47 -0.15 3.59
CA GLY A 50 0.43 1.30 3.60
C GLY A 50 0.40 1.81 5.02
N ALA A 51 1.24 2.79 5.33
CA ALA A 51 1.27 3.42 6.64
C ALA A 51 1.09 4.94 6.53
N GLY A 52 0.37 5.51 7.48
CA GLY A 52 0.04 6.93 7.56
C GLY A 52 -0.85 7.19 8.78
N THR A 53 -2.02 7.80 8.58
CA THR A 53 -3.02 7.94 9.67
C THR A 53 -3.49 6.58 10.18
N ASP A 54 -3.67 5.63 9.27
CA ASP A 54 -3.94 4.23 9.58
C ASP A 54 -2.84 3.36 8.98
N THR A 55 -2.67 2.15 9.51
CA THR A 55 -1.94 1.08 8.84
C THR A 55 -2.93 0.20 8.09
N VAL A 56 -2.68 -0.05 6.81
CA VAL A 56 -3.50 -0.89 5.94
C VAL A 56 -2.64 -1.94 5.24
N ARG A 57 -3.22 -3.10 4.97
CA ARG A 57 -2.57 -4.20 4.26
C ARG A 57 -3.44 -4.72 3.11
N TRP A 58 -2.82 -4.91 1.96
CA TRP A 58 -3.31 -5.63 0.80
C TRP A 58 -2.90 -7.10 0.90
N ASP A 59 -3.87 -8.00 0.80
CA ASP A 59 -3.68 -9.45 0.90
C ASP A 59 -3.72 -10.17 -0.47
N GLY A 60 -3.76 -9.42 -1.57
CA GLY A 60 -3.98 -9.95 -2.92
C GLY A 60 -5.42 -9.78 -3.43
N GLN A 61 -6.37 -9.46 -2.55
CA GLN A 61 -7.78 -9.28 -2.92
C GLN A 61 -8.35 -7.95 -2.43
N ALA A 62 -8.04 -7.55 -1.19
CA ALA A 62 -8.58 -6.35 -0.59
C ALA A 62 -7.58 -5.66 0.33
N TRP A 63 -7.75 -4.33 0.45
CA TRP A 63 -7.13 -3.58 1.54
C TRP A 63 -7.94 -3.78 2.82
N SER A 64 -7.24 -3.95 3.95
CA SER A 64 -7.84 -4.02 5.28
C SER A 64 -7.02 -3.20 6.27
N LYS A 65 -7.68 -2.57 7.26
CA LYS A 65 -6.97 -1.89 8.35
C LYS A 65 -6.31 -2.93 9.26
N VAL A 66 -5.08 -2.68 9.65
CA VAL A 66 -4.34 -3.50 10.61
C VAL A 66 -4.36 -2.79 11.96
N ALA A 67 -5.05 -3.39 12.94
CA ALA A 67 -5.08 -2.88 14.31
C ALA A 67 -3.77 -3.21 15.03
N GLY A 68 -3.25 -2.26 15.82
CA GLY A 68 -2.09 -2.49 16.69
C GLY A 68 -0.72 -2.49 16.00
N ALA A 69 -0.65 -2.13 14.72
CA ALA A 69 0.64 -1.80 14.11
C ALA A 69 1.20 -0.52 14.76
N PRO A 70 2.48 -0.47 15.15
CA PRO A 70 3.04 0.74 15.74
C PRO A 70 2.91 1.90 14.74
N ALA A 71 2.38 3.03 15.23
CA ALA A 71 2.13 4.24 14.46
C ALA A 71 3.38 4.82 13.76
N ASP A 72 4.57 4.37 14.18
CA ASP A 72 5.87 4.81 13.70
C ASP A 72 6.55 3.79 12.76
N LEU A 73 5.78 3.10 11.90
CA LEU A 73 6.35 2.47 10.71
C LEU A 73 6.65 3.55 9.65
N LEU A 74 7.62 4.42 9.98
CA LEU A 74 8.12 5.50 9.13
C LEU A 74 8.96 4.98 7.96
N SER A 75 9.43 3.75 8.08
CA SER A 75 9.97 2.98 6.97
C SER A 75 9.61 1.52 7.15
N LEU A 76 9.14 0.92 6.06
CA LEU A 76 9.21 -0.51 5.88
C LEU A 76 10.40 -0.69 4.95
N ASP A 77 11.59 -0.78 5.53
CA ASP A 77 12.80 -1.10 4.77
C ASP A 77 12.89 -2.62 4.67
N GLY A 78 12.21 -3.17 3.68
CA GLY A 78 12.43 -4.54 3.25
C GLY A 78 13.33 -4.54 2.04
N THR A 79 14.41 -5.31 2.09
CA THR A 79 15.11 -5.75 0.89
C THR A 79 14.17 -6.68 0.13
N GLY A 80 13.33 -6.08 -0.73
CA GLY A 80 12.72 -6.85 -1.82
C GLY A 80 13.82 -7.50 -2.68
N PRO A 81 13.52 -8.60 -3.39
CA PRO A 81 14.48 -9.31 -4.22
C PRO A 81 15.13 -8.44 -5.31
#